data_AF-A0AAV1QC42-F1
#
_entry.id   AF-A0AAV1QC42-F1
#
_cell.length_a   1.000
_cell.length_b   1.000
_cell.length_c   1.000
_cell.angle_alpha   90.00
_cell.angle_beta   90.00
_cell.angle_gamma   90.00
#
_symmetry.space_group_name_H-M   'P 1'
#
loop_
_entity.id
_entity.type
_entity.pdbx_description
1 polymer ?
#
loop_
_entity_poly.entity_id
_entity_poly.type
_entity_poly.pdbx_seq_one_letter_code
_entity_poly.pdbx_strand_id
1 'polypeptide(L)'
;MRQRRKEGQQLTSLTVMNPFTGSCPRETLERVLASLGCSPTSAEVAAYLDKHDTLQHLRGEFLVPKIAELPPSDLSLVDGTKECIYMVGNSLGLQPKRTKKYLEEELEKWAKTGVHGHIEGSRPWAWAENNLEELMANVVGAKPEEVAIMNGLTVNLHLLMLSFYKPTAARHKILLEDKAFPSDHYAVDSQIRLRGFDPEQSMLLLAPRPGEDTLRTEDILEVIEKEGDSIAVVMLSGVQYYTGQLFNMAVITEAGQRKGCYVGFDCAHAAGNAELKLHDWGVDFACWCSYKYLNSGAGGLGAAFVHEKHKHTIKPAVGAAARSEWFQAVQPAHPAGLSTAGQFRGV
;
A
#
# COMPACT_ATOMS: atom_id res chain seq x y z
N MET A 1 54.42 -1.95 54.93
CA MET A 1 53.18 -2.58 55.43
C MET A 1 52.06 -1.55 55.48
N ARG A 2 50.87 -1.94 55.01
CA ARG A 2 49.56 -1.25 55.05
C ARG A 2 49.28 -0.21 53.96
N GLN A 3 48.89 -0.76 52.81
CA GLN A 3 47.97 -0.20 51.82
C GLN A 3 46.74 0.42 52.48
N ARG A 4 46.44 1.68 52.16
CA ARG A 4 45.14 2.32 52.42
C ARG A 4 44.17 1.89 51.32
N ARG A 5 43.07 1.25 51.71
CA ARG A 5 41.90 0.99 50.84
C ARG A 5 41.32 2.33 50.40
N LYS A 6 41.25 2.56 49.09
CA LYS A 6 40.40 3.59 48.49
C LYS A 6 38.99 3.03 48.38
N GLU A 7 38.04 3.81 48.87
CA GLU A 7 36.60 3.63 48.71
C GLU A 7 36.26 3.66 47.21
N GLY A 8 35.63 2.59 46.72
CA GLY A 8 34.97 2.58 45.43
C GLY A 8 33.48 2.86 45.66
N GLN A 9 33.06 4.10 45.46
CA GLN A 9 31.66 4.42 45.21
C GLN A 9 31.28 3.79 43.86
N GLN A 10 30.60 2.65 43.91
CA GLN A 10 29.82 2.14 42.79
C GLN A 10 28.67 3.13 42.58
N LEU A 11 28.85 4.10 41.67
CA LEU A 11 27.70 4.74 41.03
C LEU A 11 26.97 3.64 40.28
N THR A 12 25.85 3.19 40.83
CA THR A 12 24.82 2.50 40.07
C THR A 12 24.43 3.42 38.91
N SER A 13 24.89 3.12 37.69
CA SER A 13 24.27 3.72 36.52
C SER A 13 22.83 3.25 36.53
N LEU A 14 21.92 4.13 36.94
CA LEU A 14 20.53 4.05 36.51
C LEU A 14 20.61 4.02 35.00
N THR A 15 20.51 2.82 34.43
CA THR A 15 20.30 2.63 33.01
C THR A 15 19.03 3.41 32.73
N VAL A 16 19.17 4.62 32.17
CA VAL A 16 18.04 5.41 31.71
C VAL A 16 17.35 4.51 30.69
N MET A 17 16.25 3.88 31.10
CA MET A 17 15.46 3.07 30.18
C MET A 17 15.14 3.97 29.00
N ASN A 18 15.50 3.52 27.80
CA ASN A 18 15.12 4.20 26.59
C ASN A 18 13.58 4.39 26.64
N PRO A 19 13.05 5.63 26.63
CA PRO A 19 11.63 5.86 26.84
C PRO A 19 10.76 5.23 25.74
N PHE A 20 11.36 4.85 24.61
CA PHE A 20 10.71 4.31 23.42
C PHE A 20 10.61 2.77 23.38
N THR A 21 11.14 2.03 24.35
CA THR A 21 11.12 0.55 24.29
C THR A 21 9.80 -0.04 24.78
N GLY A 22 9.13 -0.79 23.90
CA GLY A 22 8.03 -1.70 24.22
C GLY A 22 6.78 -1.04 24.81
N SER A 23 6.61 0.27 24.65
CA SER A 23 5.52 1.05 25.23
C SER A 23 4.52 1.55 24.18
N CYS A 24 3.25 1.67 24.57
CA CYS A 24 2.26 2.33 23.72
C CYS A 24 2.56 3.85 23.61
N PRO A 25 1.99 4.58 22.62
CA PRO A 25 2.25 6.01 22.46
C PRO A 25 1.98 6.84 23.73
N ARG A 26 0.94 6.49 24.49
CA ARG A 26 0.61 7.15 25.75
C ARG A 26 1.69 6.96 26.81
N GLU A 27 2.12 5.73 27.04
CA GLU A 27 3.19 5.41 28.01
C GLU A 27 4.52 6.06 27.61
N THR A 28 4.84 6.05 26.31
CA THR A 28 6.01 6.75 25.78
C THR A 28 5.94 8.24 26.09
N LEU A 29 4.79 8.88 25.83
CA LEU A 29 4.59 10.28 26.14
C LEU A 29 4.72 10.57 27.64
N GLU A 30 4.10 9.77 28.50
CA GLU A 30 4.21 9.89 29.97
C GLU A 30 5.68 9.82 30.44
N ARG A 31 6.48 8.91 29.88
CA ARG A 31 7.92 8.79 30.17
C ARG A 31 8.72 10.00 29.68
N VAL A 32 8.45 10.48 28.48
CA VAL A 32 9.10 11.67 27.91
C VAL A 32 8.79 12.90 28.77
N LEU A 33 7.55 13.05 29.22
CA LEU A 33 7.14 14.17 30.08
C LEU A 33 7.80 14.13 31.45
N ALA A 34 7.89 12.94 32.06
CA ALA A 34 8.61 12.77 33.31
C ALA A 34 10.10 13.13 33.18
N SER A 35 10.71 12.84 32.02
CA SER A 35 12.10 13.19 31.71
C SER A 35 12.31 14.70 31.49
N LEU A 36 11.38 15.36 30.79
CA LEU A 36 11.49 16.78 30.44
C LEU A 36 11.00 17.72 31.56
N GLY A 37 10.13 17.26 32.44
CA GLY A 37 9.54 18.09 33.50
C GLY A 37 8.65 19.23 32.97
N CYS A 38 8.07 19.07 31.79
CA CYS A 38 7.27 20.10 31.11
C CYS A 38 5.82 19.66 30.87
N SER A 39 4.99 20.60 30.38
CA SER A 39 3.60 20.32 30.00
C SER A 39 3.51 19.35 28.81
N PRO A 40 2.52 18.43 28.77
CA PRO A 40 2.25 17.57 27.60
C PRO A 40 2.10 18.32 26.27
N THR A 41 1.66 19.57 26.31
CA THR A 41 1.43 20.41 25.14
C THR A 41 2.59 21.36 24.84
N SER A 42 3.73 21.20 25.51
CA SER A 42 4.92 22.04 25.27
C SER A 42 5.58 21.67 23.94
N ALA A 43 6.05 22.68 23.19
CA ALA A 43 6.83 22.48 21.96
C ALA A 43 8.14 21.69 22.21
N GLU A 44 8.66 21.72 23.43
CA GLU A 44 9.84 20.95 23.84
C GLU A 44 9.61 19.44 23.72
N VAL A 45 8.38 18.98 23.91
CA VAL A 45 8.01 17.55 23.77
C VAL A 45 8.17 17.14 22.32
N ALA A 46 7.61 17.89 21.38
CA ALA A 46 7.74 17.62 19.95
C ALA A 46 9.22 17.68 19.50
N ALA A 47 9.96 18.70 19.93
CA ALA A 47 11.39 18.81 19.61
C ALA A 47 12.22 17.64 20.17
N TYR A 48 11.86 17.12 21.36
CA TYR A 48 12.49 15.93 21.91
C TYR A 48 12.17 14.69 21.07
N LEU A 49 10.92 14.50 20.65
CA LEU A 49 10.51 13.37 19.80
C LEU A 49 11.24 13.42 18.44
N ASP A 50 11.28 14.58 17.78
CA ASP A 50 11.99 14.76 16.50
C ASP A 50 13.48 14.44 16.62
N LYS A 51 14.13 14.89 17.71
CA LYS A 51 15.56 14.63 17.95
C LYS A 51 15.87 13.13 18.11
N HIS A 52 14.92 12.34 18.60
CA HIS A 52 15.08 10.90 18.83
C HIS A 52 14.46 10.04 17.72
N ASP A 53 13.87 10.67 16.69
CA ASP A 53 13.39 9.95 15.51
C ASP A 53 14.57 9.45 14.67
N THR A 54 14.71 8.14 14.58
CA THR A 54 15.73 7.48 13.75
C THR A 54 15.49 7.67 12.26
N LEU A 55 14.28 8.04 11.85
CA LEU A 55 13.87 8.25 10.46
C LEU A 55 13.93 9.71 10.02
N GLN A 56 14.26 10.66 10.91
CA GLN A 56 14.23 12.10 10.62
C GLN A 56 14.99 12.49 9.35
N HIS A 57 16.07 11.75 9.04
CA HIS A 57 16.93 11.98 7.88
C HIS A 57 16.18 11.78 6.55
N LEU A 58 15.16 10.90 6.51
CA LEU A 58 14.36 10.64 5.31
C LEU A 58 13.56 11.87 4.87
N ARG A 59 13.20 12.78 5.79
CA ARG A 59 12.58 14.07 5.45
C ARG A 59 13.41 14.85 4.44
N GLY A 60 14.74 14.73 4.53
CA GLY A 60 15.69 15.35 3.60
C GLY A 60 15.61 14.83 2.16
N GLU A 61 14.95 13.71 1.90
CA GLU A 61 14.81 13.12 0.56
C GLU A 61 13.57 13.63 -0.20
N PHE A 62 12.72 14.47 0.41
CA PHE A 62 11.48 14.97 -0.19
C PHE A 62 11.54 16.47 -0.49
N LEU A 63 10.78 16.89 -1.49
CA LEU A 63 10.51 18.29 -1.80
C LEU A 63 9.26 18.73 -1.05
N VAL A 64 9.42 19.57 -0.03
CA VAL A 64 8.30 20.13 0.74
C VAL A 64 7.98 21.53 0.24
N PRO A 65 6.73 21.83 -0.16
CA PRO A 65 6.34 23.16 -0.63
C PRO A 65 6.57 24.24 0.43
N LYS A 66 6.91 25.44 -0.02
CA LYS A 66 6.91 26.62 0.85
C LYS A 66 5.49 27.15 1.01
N ILE A 67 5.19 27.74 2.17
CA ILE A 67 3.87 28.33 2.44
C ILE A 67 3.51 29.37 1.36
N ALA A 68 4.46 30.20 0.94
CA ALA A 68 4.24 31.20 -0.11
C ALA A 68 3.90 30.63 -1.50
N GLU A 69 4.15 29.35 -1.75
CA GLU A 69 3.89 28.70 -3.03
C GLU A 69 2.50 28.03 -3.08
N LEU A 70 1.77 27.98 -1.96
CA LEU A 70 0.49 27.28 -1.84
C LEU A 70 -0.71 28.25 -1.83
N PRO A 71 -1.71 28.06 -2.71
CA PRO A 71 -3.04 28.64 -2.52
C PRO A 71 -3.77 27.92 -1.37
N PRO A 72 -4.57 28.59 -0.50
CA PRO A 72 -4.86 30.01 -0.40
C PRO A 72 -4.13 30.70 0.78
N SER A 73 -2.79 30.68 0.81
CA SER A 73 -2.04 31.21 1.97
C SER A 73 -2.15 32.74 2.13
N ASP A 74 -2.65 33.19 3.29
CA ASP A 74 -2.62 34.61 3.68
C ASP A 74 -1.29 34.95 4.37
N LEU A 75 -0.37 35.54 3.61
CA LEU A 75 0.99 35.89 4.06
C LEU A 75 1.03 36.99 5.13
N SER A 76 -0.11 37.64 5.44
CA SER A 76 -0.18 38.53 6.61
C SER A 76 -0.21 37.76 7.93
N LEU A 77 -0.60 36.48 7.91
CA LEU A 77 -0.76 35.63 9.08
C LEU A 77 0.39 34.63 9.28
N VAL A 78 1.16 34.35 8.22
CA VAL A 78 2.18 33.29 8.21
C VAL A 78 3.47 33.71 7.53
N ASP A 79 4.58 33.15 8.01
CA ASP A 79 5.89 33.32 7.38
C ASP A 79 5.99 32.44 6.12
N GLY A 80 5.86 33.07 4.96
CA GLY A 80 5.90 32.42 3.65
C GLY A 80 7.21 31.67 3.34
N THR A 81 8.30 31.95 4.04
CA THR A 81 9.61 31.29 3.82
C THR A 81 9.70 29.90 4.44
N LYS A 82 8.78 29.56 5.34
CA LYS A 82 8.72 28.25 5.99
C LYS A 82 8.12 27.20 5.06
N GLU A 83 8.50 25.95 5.30
CA GLU A 83 7.84 24.80 4.68
C GLU A 83 6.41 24.67 5.21
N CYS A 84 5.50 24.18 4.39
CA CYS A 84 4.13 23.94 4.80
C CYS A 84 4.01 22.74 5.75
N ILE A 85 2.91 22.69 6.49
CA ILE A 85 2.50 21.50 7.26
C ILE A 85 1.66 20.64 6.32
N TYR A 86 2.29 19.67 5.66
CA TYR A 86 1.66 18.86 4.62
C TYR A 86 0.95 17.62 5.19
N MET A 87 -0.29 17.78 5.63
CA MET A 87 -1.11 16.70 6.23
C MET A 87 -2.05 16.03 5.22
N VAL A 88 -1.61 15.89 3.97
CA VAL A 88 -2.42 15.34 2.86
C VAL A 88 -1.65 14.31 2.00
N GLY A 89 -0.57 13.76 2.54
CA GLY A 89 0.22 12.69 1.90
C GLY A 89 -0.57 11.40 1.66
N ASN A 90 -1.67 11.20 2.40
CA ASN A 90 -2.63 10.11 2.21
C ASN A 90 -3.45 10.24 0.91
N SER A 91 -3.43 11.41 0.26
CA SER A 91 -4.13 11.67 -1.01
C SER A 91 -3.14 11.85 -2.16
N LEU A 92 -2.13 12.70 -1.96
CA LEU A 92 -1.02 12.89 -2.89
C LEU A 92 0.29 12.96 -2.11
N GLY A 93 1.16 11.99 -2.31
CA GLY A 93 2.47 11.94 -1.69
C GLY A 93 3.39 13.08 -2.14
N LEU A 94 4.31 13.49 -1.26
CA LEU A 94 5.33 14.49 -1.61
C LEU A 94 6.32 13.91 -2.63
N GLN A 95 6.83 14.75 -3.52
CA GLN A 95 7.78 14.33 -4.55
C GLN A 95 9.15 13.97 -3.93
N PRO A 96 9.68 12.75 -4.16
CA PRO A 96 11.07 12.44 -3.85
C PRO A 96 12.04 13.27 -4.71
N LYS A 97 13.12 13.78 -4.11
CA LYS A 97 14.15 14.58 -4.81
C LYS A 97 14.80 13.82 -5.98
N ARG A 98 14.83 12.49 -5.90
CA ARG A 98 15.43 11.61 -6.92
C ARG A 98 14.56 11.44 -8.16
N THR A 99 13.27 11.78 -8.12
CA THR A 99 12.33 11.56 -9.24
C THR A 99 12.84 12.18 -10.54
N LYS A 100 13.33 13.43 -10.49
CA LYS A 100 13.85 14.13 -11.68
C LYS A 100 15.01 13.36 -12.32
N LYS A 101 15.96 12.89 -11.50
CA LYS A 101 17.13 12.14 -11.96
C LYS A 101 16.73 10.86 -12.69
N TYR A 102 15.81 10.08 -12.14
CA TYR A 102 15.41 8.81 -12.77
C TYR A 102 14.64 9.02 -14.08
N LEU A 103 13.86 10.09 -14.19
CA LEU A 103 13.23 10.46 -15.45
C LEU A 103 14.27 10.86 -16.51
N GLU A 104 15.24 11.70 -16.13
CA GLU A 104 16.32 12.15 -17.04
C GLU A 104 17.14 10.98 -17.59
N GLU A 105 17.46 9.98 -16.76
CA GLU A 105 18.17 8.77 -17.19
C GLU A 105 17.42 7.99 -18.28
N GLU A 106 16.10 7.84 -18.16
CA GLU A 106 15.29 7.11 -19.14
C GLU A 106 15.08 7.92 -20.43
N LEU A 107 14.90 9.23 -20.32
CA LEU A 107 14.81 10.14 -21.47
C LEU A 107 16.14 10.15 -22.26
N GLU A 108 17.26 10.18 -21.55
CA GLU A 108 18.58 10.14 -22.17
C GLU A 108 18.85 8.78 -22.84
N LYS A 109 18.48 7.66 -22.19
CA LYS A 109 18.58 6.33 -22.80
C LYS A 109 17.74 6.24 -24.07
N TRP A 110 16.51 6.77 -24.04
CA TRP A 110 15.65 6.79 -25.22
C TRP A 110 16.27 7.57 -26.38
N ALA A 111 16.75 8.79 -26.11
CA ALA A 111 17.41 9.62 -27.12
C ALA A 111 18.65 8.95 -27.73
N LYS A 112 19.42 8.20 -26.93
CA LYS A 112 20.68 7.57 -27.37
C LYS A 112 20.51 6.25 -28.10
N THR A 113 19.58 5.41 -27.63
CA THR A 113 19.53 3.98 -28.00
C THR A 113 18.28 3.58 -28.76
N GLY A 114 17.25 4.43 -28.79
CA GLY A 114 15.98 4.12 -29.47
C GLY A 114 15.41 2.78 -29.01
N VAL A 115 15.10 1.90 -29.98
CA VAL A 115 14.53 0.57 -29.72
C VAL A 115 15.41 -0.33 -28.85
N HIS A 116 16.74 -0.13 -28.85
CA HIS A 116 17.65 -0.95 -28.05
C HIS A 116 17.44 -0.78 -26.54
N GLY A 117 16.87 0.35 -26.11
CA GLY A 117 16.49 0.59 -24.70
C GLY A 117 15.45 -0.40 -24.15
N HIS A 118 14.75 -1.16 -25.02
CA HIS A 118 13.88 -2.24 -24.57
C HIS A 118 14.61 -3.35 -23.83
N ILE A 119 15.85 -3.68 -24.23
CA ILE A 119 16.61 -4.83 -23.70
C ILE A 119 17.95 -4.43 -23.08
N GLU A 120 18.39 -3.18 -23.23
CA GLU A 120 19.67 -2.67 -22.72
C GLU A 120 19.50 -1.61 -21.62
N GLY A 121 20.57 -1.39 -20.85
CA GLY A 121 20.65 -0.38 -19.79
C GLY A 121 20.28 -0.90 -18.40
N SER A 122 20.28 -0.01 -17.41
CA SER A 122 19.99 -0.35 -16.00
C SER A 122 18.53 -0.72 -15.74
N ARG A 123 17.61 -0.30 -16.61
CA ARG A 123 16.17 -0.61 -16.53
C ARG A 123 15.63 -0.98 -17.91
N PRO A 124 15.92 -2.18 -18.43
CA PRO A 124 15.41 -2.59 -19.74
C PRO A 124 13.88 -2.49 -19.78
N TRP A 125 13.31 -1.76 -20.74
CA TRP A 125 11.86 -1.45 -20.71
C TRP A 125 10.97 -2.68 -20.90
N ALA A 126 11.47 -3.73 -21.53
CA ALA A 126 10.70 -4.96 -21.72
C ALA A 126 10.43 -5.71 -20.41
N TRP A 127 11.21 -5.44 -19.36
CA TRP A 127 11.10 -6.08 -18.04
C TRP A 127 11.28 -5.04 -16.93
N ALA A 128 10.79 -3.82 -17.14
CA ALA A 128 10.98 -2.71 -16.23
C ALA A 128 10.42 -3.02 -14.83
N GLU A 129 9.29 -3.73 -14.79
CA GLU A 129 8.60 -4.21 -13.60
C GLU A 129 9.48 -5.06 -12.68
N ASN A 130 10.36 -5.91 -13.23
CA ASN A 130 11.25 -6.78 -12.44
C ASN A 130 12.16 -5.99 -11.49
N ASN A 131 12.41 -4.70 -11.77
CA ASN A 131 13.24 -3.83 -10.92
C ASN A 131 12.48 -3.30 -9.70
N LEU A 132 11.15 -3.47 -9.65
CA LEU A 132 10.26 -2.91 -8.65
C LEU A 132 9.48 -3.98 -7.88
N GLU A 133 9.30 -5.18 -8.43
CA GLU A 133 8.54 -6.27 -7.83
C GLU A 133 9.02 -6.62 -6.42
N GLU A 134 10.32 -6.85 -6.22
CA GLU A 134 10.87 -7.18 -4.90
C GLU A 134 10.67 -6.04 -3.88
N LEU A 135 10.89 -4.79 -4.32
CA LEU A 135 10.67 -3.62 -3.47
C LEU A 135 9.21 -3.50 -3.05
N MET A 136 8.29 -3.75 -3.98
CA MET A 136 6.86 -3.66 -3.72
C MET A 136 6.36 -4.85 -2.90
N ALA A 137 6.86 -6.05 -3.14
CA ALA A 137 6.56 -7.25 -2.38
C ALA A 137 6.93 -7.08 -0.90
N ASN A 138 8.07 -6.43 -0.60
CA ASN A 138 8.46 -6.08 0.76
C ASN A 138 7.47 -5.11 1.44
N VAL A 139 6.90 -4.15 0.69
CA VAL A 139 5.92 -3.19 1.22
C VAL A 139 4.61 -3.87 1.61
N VAL A 140 4.17 -4.85 0.81
CA VAL A 140 2.86 -5.50 1.02
C VAL A 140 2.93 -6.86 1.72
N GLY A 141 4.14 -7.32 2.06
CA GLY A 141 4.39 -8.63 2.65
C GLY A 141 3.91 -9.77 1.73
N ALA A 142 4.40 -9.75 0.50
CA ALA A 142 4.14 -10.75 -0.54
C ALA A 142 5.45 -11.35 -1.06
N LYS A 143 5.36 -12.36 -1.93
CA LYS A 143 6.48 -12.81 -2.77
C LYS A 143 6.57 -11.94 -4.03
N PRO A 144 7.77 -11.76 -4.63
CA PRO A 144 7.92 -11.00 -5.87
C PRO A 144 6.99 -11.49 -6.99
N GLU A 145 6.89 -12.81 -7.17
CA GLU A 145 6.01 -13.47 -8.15
C GLU A 145 4.51 -13.35 -7.87
N GLU A 146 4.10 -12.69 -6.78
CA GLU A 146 2.69 -12.43 -6.47
C GLU A 146 2.29 -10.99 -6.77
N VAL A 147 3.24 -10.12 -7.16
CA VAL A 147 3.03 -8.68 -7.33
C VAL A 147 3.27 -8.26 -8.78
N ALA A 148 2.45 -7.34 -9.28
CA ALA A 148 2.71 -6.65 -10.53
C ALA A 148 2.43 -5.16 -10.43
N ILE A 149 3.33 -4.36 -10.99
CA ILE A 149 3.22 -2.90 -11.10
C ILE A 149 2.67 -2.59 -12.49
N MET A 150 1.39 -2.21 -12.57
CA MET A 150 0.70 -2.04 -13.85
C MET A 150 -0.52 -1.12 -13.74
N ASN A 151 -0.90 -0.52 -14.87
CA ASN A 151 -2.13 0.27 -15.07
C ASN A 151 -2.38 1.31 -13.96
N GLY A 152 -3.66 1.60 -13.68
CA GLY A 152 -4.10 2.31 -12.48
C GLY A 152 -4.89 1.40 -11.56
N LEU A 153 -5.14 1.85 -10.33
CA LEU A 153 -5.81 1.09 -9.27
C LEU A 153 -7.13 0.45 -9.71
N THR A 154 -8.10 1.24 -10.15
CA THR A 154 -9.44 0.75 -10.54
C THR A 154 -9.37 -0.17 -11.76
N VAL A 155 -8.43 0.07 -12.68
CA VAL A 155 -8.20 -0.83 -13.82
C VAL A 155 -7.74 -2.18 -13.32
N ASN A 156 -6.79 -2.24 -12.38
CA ASN A 156 -6.34 -3.49 -11.78
C ASN A 156 -7.47 -4.19 -11.02
N LEU A 157 -8.28 -3.45 -10.25
CA LEU A 157 -9.45 -4.01 -9.58
C LEU A 157 -10.40 -4.69 -10.57
N HIS A 158 -10.69 -4.05 -11.70
CA HIS A 158 -11.49 -4.67 -12.76
C HIS A 158 -10.86 -5.95 -13.33
N LEU A 159 -9.55 -5.95 -13.61
CA LEU A 159 -8.85 -7.14 -14.14
C LEU A 159 -8.90 -8.32 -13.16
N LEU A 160 -8.71 -8.04 -11.86
CA LEU A 160 -8.83 -9.01 -10.78
C LEU A 160 -10.27 -9.53 -10.69
N MET A 161 -11.25 -8.63 -10.63
CA MET A 161 -12.67 -9.00 -10.52
C MET A 161 -13.17 -9.79 -11.72
N LEU A 162 -12.73 -9.49 -12.94
CA LEU A 162 -13.08 -10.29 -14.12
C LEU A 162 -12.70 -11.77 -13.96
N SER A 163 -11.67 -12.05 -13.16
CA SER A 163 -11.08 -13.37 -12.99
C SER A 163 -11.53 -14.07 -11.70
N PHE A 164 -11.74 -13.33 -10.61
CA PHE A 164 -12.18 -13.86 -9.31
C PHE A 164 -13.70 -13.89 -9.15
N TYR A 165 -14.43 -12.91 -9.71
CA TYR A 165 -15.89 -12.86 -9.62
C TYR A 165 -16.53 -13.70 -10.73
N LYS A 166 -16.79 -14.96 -10.39
CA LYS A 166 -17.48 -15.97 -11.22
C LYS A 166 -18.83 -16.34 -10.58
N PRO A 167 -19.81 -15.45 -10.62
CA PRO A 167 -21.07 -15.65 -9.90
C PRO A 167 -21.88 -16.83 -10.46
N THR A 168 -22.68 -17.43 -9.58
CA THR A 168 -23.71 -18.43 -9.91
C THR A 168 -25.05 -17.99 -9.32
N ALA A 169 -26.15 -18.64 -9.71
CA ALA A 169 -27.46 -18.32 -9.15
C ALA A 169 -27.52 -18.41 -7.60
N ALA A 170 -26.73 -19.30 -6.99
CA ALA A 170 -26.68 -19.46 -5.54
C ALA A 170 -25.63 -18.56 -4.86
N ARG A 171 -24.55 -18.21 -5.57
CA ARG A 171 -23.40 -17.47 -5.04
C ARG A 171 -22.99 -16.36 -6.00
N HIS A 172 -23.58 -15.18 -5.82
CA HIS A 172 -23.39 -14.03 -6.70
C HIS A 172 -23.15 -12.71 -5.95
N LYS A 173 -23.26 -12.68 -4.63
CA LYS A 173 -23.10 -11.41 -3.91
C LYS A 173 -21.63 -11.00 -3.83
N ILE A 174 -21.38 -9.70 -3.84
CA ILE A 174 -20.12 -9.09 -3.45
C ILE A 174 -20.37 -8.32 -2.15
N LEU A 175 -19.62 -8.64 -1.11
CA LEU A 175 -19.64 -7.94 0.17
C LEU A 175 -18.69 -6.74 0.12
N LEU A 176 -19.19 -5.54 0.43
CA LEU A 176 -18.48 -4.25 0.36
C LEU A 176 -18.86 -3.39 1.59
N GLU A 177 -17.99 -2.49 2.06
CA GLU A 177 -18.38 -1.51 3.08
C GLU A 177 -19.32 -0.43 2.51
N ASP A 178 -20.32 -0.03 3.28
CA ASP A 178 -21.14 1.14 2.94
C ASP A 178 -20.24 2.38 2.87
N LYS A 179 -20.51 3.24 1.90
CA LYS A 179 -19.66 4.41 1.57
C LYS A 179 -18.19 4.02 1.33
N ALA A 180 -17.95 2.87 0.71
CA ALA A 180 -16.68 2.56 0.06
C ALA A 180 -16.24 3.71 -0.85
N PHE A 181 -14.95 3.76 -1.19
CA PHE A 181 -14.46 4.78 -2.09
C PHE A 181 -15.26 4.74 -3.41
N PRO A 182 -15.69 5.89 -3.96
CA PRO A 182 -16.68 5.90 -5.05
C PRO A 182 -16.26 5.06 -6.26
N SER A 183 -14.97 5.04 -6.59
CA SER A 183 -14.47 4.24 -7.71
C SER A 183 -14.63 2.74 -7.50
N ASP A 184 -14.44 2.24 -6.28
CA ASP A 184 -14.59 0.84 -5.91
C ASP A 184 -16.06 0.42 -5.98
N HIS A 185 -16.95 1.27 -5.46
CA HIS A 185 -18.40 1.08 -5.54
C HIS A 185 -18.86 0.95 -7.01
N TYR A 186 -18.42 1.86 -7.89
CA TYR A 186 -18.74 1.78 -9.32
C TYR A 186 -18.10 0.57 -10.01
N ALA A 187 -16.90 0.16 -9.57
CA ALA A 187 -16.25 -1.02 -10.10
C ALA A 187 -17.05 -2.30 -9.76
N VAL A 188 -17.53 -2.42 -8.52
CA VAL A 188 -18.37 -3.53 -8.07
C VAL A 188 -19.72 -3.53 -8.78
N ASP A 189 -20.42 -2.39 -8.85
CA ASP A 189 -21.71 -2.27 -9.57
C ASP A 189 -21.57 -2.73 -11.03
N SER A 190 -20.58 -2.21 -11.74
CA SER A 190 -20.39 -2.54 -13.15
C SER A 190 -19.95 -3.99 -13.38
N GLN A 191 -19.17 -4.59 -12.47
CA GLN A 191 -18.83 -6.02 -12.53
C GLN A 191 -20.05 -6.92 -12.30
N ILE A 192 -20.94 -6.55 -11.38
CA ILE A 192 -22.21 -7.26 -11.16
C ILE A 192 -23.07 -7.20 -12.43
N ARG A 193 -23.28 -6.00 -12.99
CA ARG A 193 -24.06 -5.82 -14.23
C ARG A 193 -23.45 -6.57 -15.40
N LEU A 194 -22.13 -6.56 -15.54
CA LEU A 194 -21.41 -7.27 -16.60
C LEU A 194 -21.66 -8.79 -16.56
N ARG A 195 -21.99 -9.35 -15.39
CA ARG A 195 -22.33 -10.77 -15.20
C ARG A 195 -23.84 -11.04 -15.28
N GLY A 196 -24.66 -10.05 -15.60
CA GLY A 196 -26.10 -10.18 -15.76
C GLY A 196 -26.89 -10.21 -14.46
N PHE A 197 -26.27 -9.80 -13.33
CA PHE A 197 -26.93 -9.72 -12.03
C PHE A 197 -27.38 -8.29 -11.72
N ASP A 198 -28.34 -8.16 -10.81
CA ASP A 198 -28.82 -6.87 -10.30
C ASP A 198 -27.97 -6.41 -9.11
N PRO A 199 -27.32 -5.22 -9.17
CA PRO A 199 -26.59 -4.65 -8.04
C PRO A 199 -27.42 -4.46 -6.77
N GLU A 200 -28.72 -4.18 -6.86
CA GLU A 200 -29.56 -4.04 -5.65
C GLU A 200 -29.67 -5.35 -4.86
N GLN A 201 -29.51 -6.49 -5.53
CA GLN A 201 -29.60 -7.82 -4.92
C GLN A 201 -28.22 -8.44 -4.65
N SER A 202 -27.20 -8.01 -5.39
CA SER A 202 -25.89 -8.66 -5.42
C SER A 202 -24.79 -7.81 -4.80
N MET A 203 -25.03 -6.54 -4.49
CA MET A 203 -24.11 -5.72 -3.71
C MET A 203 -24.56 -5.71 -2.25
N LEU A 204 -23.86 -6.48 -1.41
CA LEU A 204 -24.16 -6.55 0.02
C LEU A 204 -23.30 -5.52 0.76
N LEU A 205 -23.94 -4.50 1.32
CA LEU A 205 -23.26 -3.37 1.96
C LEU A 205 -23.23 -3.50 3.49
N LEU A 206 -22.05 -3.35 4.08
CA LEU A 206 -21.83 -3.30 5.53
C LEU A 206 -21.96 -1.87 6.03
N ALA A 207 -23.00 -1.57 6.80
CA ALA A 207 -23.19 -0.27 7.44
C ALA A 207 -22.78 -0.32 8.93
N PRO A 208 -22.20 0.76 9.48
CA PRO A 208 -21.93 0.86 10.91
C PRO A 208 -23.23 0.87 11.72
N ARG A 209 -23.12 0.47 12.99
CA ARG A 209 -24.26 0.51 13.92
C ARG A 209 -24.76 1.95 14.10
N PRO A 210 -26.04 2.17 14.45
CA PRO A 210 -26.56 3.52 14.71
C PRO A 210 -25.71 4.25 15.76
N GLY A 211 -25.20 5.44 15.39
CA GLY A 211 -24.34 6.25 16.26
C GLY A 211 -22.84 5.95 16.15
N GLU A 212 -22.43 5.05 15.25
CA GLU A 212 -21.04 4.73 14.96
C GLU A 212 -20.69 5.11 13.52
N ASP A 213 -19.43 5.51 13.28
CA ASP A 213 -18.90 5.80 11.95
C ASP A 213 -18.02 4.67 11.40
N THR A 214 -17.63 3.72 12.25
CA THR A 214 -16.71 2.62 11.92
C THR A 214 -17.41 1.27 12.06
N LEU A 215 -16.95 0.27 11.32
CA LEU A 215 -17.49 -1.09 11.37
C LEU A 215 -16.79 -1.88 12.46
N ARG A 216 -17.53 -2.57 13.32
CA ARG A 216 -16.90 -3.48 14.27
C ARG A 216 -16.51 -4.77 13.57
N THR A 217 -15.35 -5.34 13.90
CA THR A 217 -14.89 -6.56 13.23
C THR A 217 -15.89 -7.70 13.44
N GLU A 218 -16.45 -7.84 14.64
CA GLU A 218 -17.47 -8.83 14.96
C GLU A 218 -18.72 -8.76 14.05
N ASP A 219 -19.14 -7.56 13.64
CA ASP A 219 -20.30 -7.38 12.76
C ASP A 219 -20.00 -7.83 11.33
N ILE A 220 -18.78 -7.56 10.86
CA ILE A 220 -18.29 -8.05 9.56
C ILE A 220 -18.29 -9.58 9.54
N LEU A 221 -17.79 -10.20 10.61
CA LEU A 221 -17.71 -11.65 10.73
C LEU A 221 -19.10 -12.30 10.84
N GLU A 222 -20.04 -11.67 11.56
CA GLU A 222 -21.42 -12.16 11.66
C GLU A 222 -22.10 -12.18 10.29
N VAL A 223 -21.92 -11.13 9.48
CA VAL A 223 -22.47 -11.08 8.11
C VAL A 223 -21.84 -12.15 7.22
N ILE A 224 -20.52 -12.33 7.27
CA ILE A 224 -19.83 -13.38 6.51
C ILE A 224 -20.34 -14.77 6.93
N GLU A 225 -20.50 -15.04 8.23
CA GLU A 225 -20.99 -16.32 8.71
C GLU A 225 -22.41 -16.61 8.22
N LYS A 226 -23.29 -15.60 8.31
CA LYS A 226 -24.71 -15.70 7.95
C LYS A 226 -24.95 -15.80 6.45
N GLU A 227 -24.23 -15.02 5.65
CA GLU A 227 -24.50 -14.86 4.21
C GLU A 227 -23.43 -15.45 3.29
N GLY A 228 -22.34 -15.96 3.86
CA GLY A 228 -21.14 -16.42 3.15
C GLY A 228 -21.41 -17.43 2.04
N ASP A 229 -22.43 -18.28 2.16
CA ASP A 229 -22.77 -19.26 1.12
C ASP A 229 -23.27 -18.62 -0.18
N SER A 230 -23.78 -17.38 -0.08
CA SER A 230 -24.25 -16.57 -1.22
C SER A 230 -23.24 -15.52 -1.72
N ILE A 231 -22.15 -15.31 -0.98
CA ILE A 231 -21.11 -14.35 -1.30
C ILE A 231 -20.06 -15.01 -2.20
N ALA A 232 -19.84 -14.47 -3.39
CA ALA A 232 -18.78 -14.89 -4.28
C ALA A 232 -17.44 -14.26 -3.89
N VAL A 233 -17.47 -12.95 -3.59
CA VAL A 233 -16.28 -12.16 -3.27
C VAL A 233 -16.57 -11.25 -2.08
N VAL A 234 -15.66 -11.24 -1.10
CA VAL A 234 -15.55 -10.17 -0.11
C VAL A 234 -14.52 -9.19 -0.65
N MET A 235 -14.93 -7.94 -0.85
CA MET A 235 -14.07 -6.87 -1.37
C MET A 235 -14.21 -5.66 -0.47
N LEU A 236 -13.21 -5.40 0.37
CA LEU A 236 -13.17 -4.25 1.27
C LEU A 236 -11.94 -3.40 1.02
N SER A 237 -11.94 -2.16 1.47
CA SER A 237 -10.66 -1.44 1.62
C SER A 237 -9.80 -2.09 2.73
N GLY A 238 -8.48 -1.94 2.64
CA GLY A 238 -7.57 -2.28 3.74
C GLY A 238 -7.64 -1.21 4.84
N VAL A 239 -7.64 0.07 4.44
CA VAL A 239 -7.92 1.22 5.29
C VAL A 239 -9.02 2.05 4.65
N GLN A 240 -10.09 2.33 5.39
CA GLN A 240 -11.21 3.11 4.88
C GLN A 240 -10.79 4.58 4.70
N TYR A 241 -11.00 5.12 3.49
CA TYR A 241 -10.42 6.41 3.06
C TYR A 241 -10.85 7.64 3.87
N TYR A 242 -12.07 7.62 4.42
CA TYR A 242 -12.71 8.71 5.14
C TYR A 242 -12.54 8.57 6.65
N THR A 243 -12.85 7.40 7.21
CA THR A 243 -12.79 7.17 8.67
C THR A 243 -11.38 6.87 9.17
N GLY A 244 -10.47 6.47 8.27
CA GLY A 244 -9.13 6.02 8.61
C GLY A 244 -9.09 4.65 9.28
N GLN A 245 -10.21 3.92 9.30
CA GLN A 245 -10.29 2.61 9.92
C GLN A 245 -9.43 1.59 9.18
N LEU A 246 -8.47 0.99 9.88
CA LEU A 246 -7.73 -0.19 9.42
C LEU A 246 -8.56 -1.45 9.70
N PHE A 247 -8.96 -2.17 8.66
CA PHE A 247 -9.67 -3.42 8.79
C PHE A 247 -8.71 -4.57 9.14
N ASN A 248 -9.20 -5.54 9.92
CA ASN A 248 -8.44 -6.74 10.24
C ASN A 248 -8.47 -7.73 9.06
N MET A 249 -7.64 -7.46 8.04
CA MET A 249 -7.60 -8.21 6.79
C MET A 249 -7.41 -9.71 7.03
N ALA A 250 -6.49 -10.12 7.92
CA ALA A 250 -6.23 -11.52 8.21
C ALA A 250 -7.48 -12.27 8.69
N VAL A 251 -8.20 -11.70 9.66
CA VAL A 251 -9.39 -12.34 10.25
C VAL A 251 -10.56 -12.36 9.26
N ILE A 252 -10.72 -11.30 8.46
CA ILE A 252 -11.76 -11.23 7.42
C ILE A 252 -11.47 -12.23 6.29
N THR A 253 -10.22 -12.35 5.86
CA THR A 253 -9.77 -13.34 4.88
C THR A 253 -10.08 -14.75 5.33
N GLU A 254 -9.70 -15.11 6.55
CA GLU A 254 -9.96 -16.43 7.09
C GLU A 254 -11.47 -16.73 7.14
N ALA A 255 -12.29 -15.78 7.61
CA ALA A 255 -13.73 -15.95 7.70
C ALA A 255 -14.40 -16.13 6.33
N GLY A 256 -14.05 -15.30 5.34
CA GLY A 256 -14.61 -15.42 4.00
C GLY A 256 -14.23 -16.74 3.34
N GLN A 257 -12.97 -17.15 3.44
CA GLN A 257 -12.48 -18.38 2.83
C GLN A 257 -13.11 -19.62 3.46
N ARG A 258 -13.37 -19.63 4.78
CA ARG A 258 -14.12 -20.73 5.44
C ARG A 258 -15.52 -20.94 4.87
N LYS A 259 -16.14 -19.87 4.33
CA LYS A 259 -17.46 -19.92 3.67
C LYS A 259 -17.37 -20.11 2.14
N GLY A 260 -16.16 -20.32 1.61
CA GLY A 260 -15.91 -20.51 0.18
C GLY A 260 -15.89 -19.22 -0.65
N CYS A 261 -15.81 -18.05 -0.02
CA CYS A 261 -15.65 -16.77 -0.71
C CYS A 261 -14.19 -16.57 -1.13
N TYR A 262 -13.95 -15.87 -2.24
CA TYR A 262 -12.68 -15.17 -2.42
C TYR A 262 -12.69 -13.87 -1.62
N VAL A 263 -11.55 -13.49 -1.04
CA VAL A 263 -11.40 -12.28 -0.23
C VAL A 263 -10.26 -11.44 -0.78
N GLY A 264 -10.58 -10.23 -1.23
CA GLY A 264 -9.60 -9.27 -1.71
C GLY A 264 -9.78 -7.89 -1.12
N PHE A 265 -8.73 -7.07 -1.28
CA PHE A 265 -8.70 -5.73 -0.69
C PHE A 265 -8.20 -4.64 -1.64
N ASP A 266 -8.81 -3.46 -1.52
CA ASP A 266 -8.20 -2.22 -2.01
C ASP A 266 -7.25 -1.67 -0.94
N CYS A 267 -5.95 -1.74 -1.21
CA CYS A 267 -4.90 -1.31 -0.30
C CYS A 267 -4.42 0.13 -0.56
N ALA A 268 -5.20 1.00 -1.22
CA ALA A 268 -4.76 2.35 -1.58
C ALA A 268 -4.35 3.21 -0.38
N HIS A 269 -5.03 3.07 0.76
CA HIS A 269 -4.66 3.74 2.02
C HIS A 269 -3.84 2.86 2.97
N ALA A 270 -3.51 1.63 2.58
CA ALA A 270 -2.80 0.67 3.41
C ALA A 270 -1.35 0.48 2.96
N ALA A 271 -1.10 0.32 1.65
CA ALA A 271 0.24 0.12 1.09
C ALA A 271 1.14 1.34 1.35
N GLY A 272 2.27 1.11 2.02
CA GLY A 272 3.18 2.17 2.46
C GLY A 272 2.72 2.94 3.72
N ASN A 273 1.64 2.50 4.38
CA ASN A 273 1.09 3.12 5.59
C ASN A 273 0.99 2.13 6.75
N ALA A 274 0.15 1.11 6.62
CA ALA A 274 0.01 0.04 7.59
C ALA A 274 0.93 -1.13 7.23
N GLU A 275 1.39 -1.88 8.22
CA GLU A 275 2.09 -3.14 7.95
C GLU A 275 1.12 -4.13 7.28
N LEU A 276 1.56 -4.71 6.16
CA LEU A 276 0.81 -5.69 5.39
C LEU A 276 1.57 -7.01 5.33
N LYS A 277 0.82 -8.11 5.37
CA LYS A 277 1.35 -9.47 5.18
C LYS A 277 0.42 -10.26 4.27
N LEU A 278 0.18 -9.75 3.06
CA LEU A 278 -0.85 -10.28 2.16
C LEU A 278 -0.67 -11.79 1.87
N HIS A 279 0.57 -12.25 1.74
CA HIS A 279 0.88 -13.67 1.58
C HIS A 279 0.54 -14.47 2.83
N ASP A 280 1.10 -14.10 3.98
CA ASP A 280 0.92 -14.85 5.24
C ASP A 280 -0.54 -14.86 5.72
N TRP A 281 -1.29 -13.79 5.44
CA TRP A 281 -2.71 -13.69 5.73
C TRP A 281 -3.58 -14.49 4.77
N GLY A 282 -3.01 -15.05 3.70
CA GLY A 282 -3.72 -15.86 2.75
C GLY A 282 -4.70 -15.07 1.87
N VAL A 283 -4.52 -13.74 1.73
CA VAL A 283 -5.39 -12.88 0.91
C VAL A 283 -5.48 -13.43 -0.51
N ASP A 284 -6.65 -13.42 -1.17
CA ASP A 284 -6.76 -14.00 -2.52
C ASP A 284 -6.22 -13.06 -3.60
N PHE A 285 -6.57 -11.78 -3.52
CA PHE A 285 -6.04 -10.73 -4.37
C PHE A 285 -6.06 -9.37 -3.67
N ALA A 286 -5.25 -8.43 -4.12
CA ALA A 286 -5.34 -7.04 -3.69
C ALA A 286 -4.89 -6.09 -4.80
N CYS A 287 -5.22 -4.82 -4.68
CA CYS A 287 -4.72 -3.77 -5.58
C CYS A 287 -4.50 -2.47 -4.82
N TRP A 288 -3.57 -1.63 -5.29
CA TRP A 288 -3.33 -0.32 -4.69
C TRP A 288 -2.81 0.67 -5.73
N CYS A 289 -2.92 1.96 -5.42
CA CYS A 289 -2.23 3.02 -6.15
C CYS A 289 -0.87 3.31 -5.53
N SER A 290 0.03 3.93 -6.30
CA SER A 290 1.36 4.32 -5.80
C SER A 290 1.50 5.81 -5.49
N TYR A 291 0.50 6.64 -5.77
CA TYR A 291 0.62 8.10 -5.68
C TYR A 291 0.29 8.69 -4.30
N LYS A 292 -0.21 7.88 -3.36
CA LYS A 292 -0.50 8.25 -1.97
C LYS A 292 0.77 8.11 -1.12
N TYR A 293 0.76 7.24 -0.11
CA TYR A 293 1.90 7.00 0.78
C TYR A 293 3.18 6.50 0.07
N LEU A 294 3.05 5.94 -1.12
CA LEU A 294 4.17 5.48 -1.96
C LEU A 294 4.79 6.57 -2.85
N ASN A 295 4.25 7.79 -2.83
CA ASN A 295 4.89 9.01 -3.35
C ASN A 295 5.30 8.98 -4.85
N SER A 296 4.57 8.27 -5.71
CA SER A 296 4.92 8.15 -7.14
C SER A 296 4.48 9.30 -8.04
N GLY A 297 3.73 10.27 -7.51
CA GLY A 297 3.14 11.38 -8.27
C GLY A 297 1.77 11.05 -8.88
N ALA A 298 0.97 12.07 -9.17
CA ALA A 298 -0.43 11.93 -9.54
C ALA A 298 -0.63 11.00 -10.75
N GLY A 299 -1.50 9.99 -10.61
CA GLY A 299 -1.76 9.02 -11.67
C GLY A 299 -0.62 8.05 -11.97
N GLY A 300 0.38 7.95 -11.08
CA GLY A 300 1.42 6.94 -11.16
C GLY A 300 0.84 5.52 -11.18
N LEU A 301 1.65 4.56 -11.65
CA LEU A 301 1.22 3.18 -11.85
C LEU A 301 0.58 2.58 -10.59
N GLY A 302 -0.53 1.88 -10.77
CA GLY A 302 -1.07 1.01 -9.74
C GLY A 302 -0.24 -0.25 -9.58
N ALA A 303 -0.66 -1.10 -8.66
CA ALA A 303 -0.16 -2.46 -8.56
C ALA A 303 -1.29 -3.42 -8.18
N ALA A 304 -1.02 -4.69 -8.39
CA ALA A 304 -1.92 -5.79 -8.07
C ALA A 304 -1.13 -6.89 -7.36
N PHE A 305 -1.83 -7.63 -6.50
CA PHE A 305 -1.38 -8.83 -5.84
C PHE A 305 -2.33 -9.98 -6.18
N VAL A 306 -1.78 -11.15 -6.51
CA VAL A 306 -2.51 -12.42 -6.58
C VAL A 306 -1.69 -13.47 -5.87
N HIS A 307 -2.28 -14.10 -4.86
CA HIS A 307 -1.57 -15.09 -4.08
C HIS A 307 -1.20 -16.32 -4.92
N GLU A 308 0.01 -16.84 -4.73
CA GLU A 308 0.58 -17.98 -5.47
C GLU A 308 -0.31 -19.23 -5.45
N LYS A 309 -1.19 -19.39 -4.44
CA LYS A 309 -2.16 -20.50 -4.37
C LYS A 309 -3.12 -20.51 -5.57
N HIS A 310 -3.31 -19.38 -6.25
CA HIS A 310 -4.18 -19.20 -7.41
C HIS A 310 -3.48 -19.35 -8.76
N LYS A 311 -2.15 -19.50 -8.78
CA LYS A 311 -1.30 -19.52 -10.00
C LYS A 311 -1.79 -20.47 -11.10
N HIS A 312 -2.36 -21.60 -10.71
CA HIS A 312 -2.80 -22.65 -11.65
C HIS A 312 -4.32 -22.71 -11.85
N THR A 313 -5.11 -22.08 -10.97
CA THR A 313 -6.57 -22.23 -10.92
C THR A 313 -7.33 -20.98 -11.34
N ILE A 314 -6.74 -19.79 -11.15
CA ILE A 314 -7.27 -18.52 -11.64
C ILE A 314 -6.43 -18.09 -12.83
N LYS A 315 -7.07 -17.66 -13.91
CA LYS A 315 -6.43 -17.24 -15.16
C LYS A 315 -6.90 -15.84 -15.54
N PRO A 316 -6.03 -15.01 -16.14
CA PRO A 316 -6.40 -13.66 -16.51
C PRO A 316 -7.51 -13.71 -17.56
N ALA A 317 -8.61 -13.03 -17.28
CA ALA A 317 -9.75 -12.96 -18.20
C ALA A 317 -9.42 -12.19 -19.49
N VAL A 318 -8.45 -11.28 -19.43
CA VAL A 318 -7.93 -10.51 -20.56
C VAL A 318 -6.42 -10.74 -20.63
N GLY A 319 -5.92 -11.20 -21.78
CA GLY A 319 -4.47 -11.34 -22.00
C GLY A 319 -3.86 -10.00 -22.38
N ALA A 320 -2.74 -9.64 -21.75
CA ALA A 320 -1.93 -8.48 -22.13
C ALA A 320 -0.53 -8.94 -22.58
N ALA A 321 0.01 -8.30 -23.61
CA ALA A 321 1.36 -8.53 -24.11
C ALA A 321 2.42 -7.85 -23.22
N ALA A 322 2.59 -8.37 -22.01
CA ALA A 322 3.76 -8.27 -21.14
C ALA A 322 3.44 -9.08 -19.86
N ARG A 323 3.87 -10.36 -19.85
CA ARG A 323 3.71 -11.36 -18.76
C ARG A 323 2.35 -11.40 -18.04
N SER A 324 1.37 -12.11 -18.62
CA SER A 324 0.21 -12.60 -17.88
C SER A 324 -0.03 -14.11 -18.09
N GLU A 325 0.37 -14.90 -17.11
CA GLU A 325 -0.52 -15.86 -16.44
C GLU A 325 -0.24 -15.73 -14.93
N TRP A 326 -0.60 -14.56 -14.40
CA TRP A 326 -0.43 -14.05 -13.02
C TRP A 326 0.99 -14.11 -12.41
N PHE A 327 2.00 -13.76 -13.21
CA PHE A 327 3.35 -13.35 -12.76
C PHE A 327 4.39 -14.47 -12.51
N GLN A 328 4.71 -15.25 -13.56
CA GLN A 328 5.77 -16.27 -13.51
C GLN A 328 7.21 -15.70 -13.43
N ALA A 329 8.00 -16.21 -12.48
CA ALA A 329 9.46 -16.13 -12.45
C ALA A 329 10.13 -17.40 -13.04
N VAL A 330 10.86 -17.25 -14.15
CA VAL A 330 12.05 -18.06 -14.54
C VAL A 330 12.97 -17.09 -15.30
N GLN A 331 14.23 -16.96 -14.88
CA GLN A 331 15.24 -16.20 -15.65
C GLN A 331 15.35 -16.79 -17.07
N PRO A 332 15.68 -16.01 -18.11
CA PRO A 332 16.27 -16.63 -19.27
C PRO A 332 17.62 -17.20 -18.79
N ALA A 333 17.78 -18.52 -18.84
CA ALA A 333 19.10 -19.04 -19.16
C ALA A 333 19.55 -18.25 -20.38
N HIS A 334 20.63 -17.46 -20.26
CA HIS A 334 21.24 -16.78 -21.39
C HIS A 334 21.37 -17.81 -22.52
N PRO A 335 20.65 -17.69 -23.64
CA PRO A 335 21.06 -18.40 -24.83
C PRO A 335 22.31 -17.65 -25.26
N ALA A 336 23.47 -18.28 -25.09
CA ALA A 336 24.64 -17.90 -25.84
C ALA A 336 24.24 -17.90 -27.33
N GLY A 337 24.12 -16.72 -27.92
CA GLY A 337 23.95 -16.53 -29.35
C GLY A 337 22.54 -16.76 -29.90
N LEU A 338 21.70 -15.73 -29.87
CA LEU A 338 20.68 -15.52 -30.90
C LEU A 338 20.75 -14.06 -31.35
N SER A 339 21.29 -13.87 -32.55
CA SER A 339 21.20 -12.64 -33.32
C SER A 339 19.73 -12.40 -33.67
N THR A 340 19.10 -11.42 -33.02
CA THR A 340 17.74 -10.95 -33.39
C THR A 340 17.79 -9.50 -33.83
N ALA A 341 18.45 -9.26 -34.95
CA ALA A 341 18.26 -8.06 -35.77
C ALA A 341 17.03 -8.18 -36.71
N GLY A 342 16.05 -9.04 -36.39
CA GLY A 342 15.10 -9.55 -37.39
C GLY A 342 13.60 -9.26 -37.17
N GLN A 343 13.16 -8.62 -36.08
CA GLN A 343 11.72 -8.53 -35.76
C GLN A 343 11.13 -7.11 -35.68
N PHE A 344 11.89 -6.07 -36.03
CA PHE A 344 11.34 -4.74 -36.28
C PHE A 344 11.60 -4.35 -37.75
N ARG A 345 10.87 -4.98 -38.67
CA ARG A 345 10.66 -4.44 -40.01
C ARG A 345 9.15 -4.41 -40.27
N GLY A 346 8.58 -3.21 -40.24
CA GLY A 346 7.24 -2.93 -40.74
C GLY A 346 6.25 -2.46 -39.67
N VAL A 347 6.33 -1.16 -39.34
CA VAL A 347 5.17 -0.25 -39.30
C VAL A 347 5.59 1.03 -40.00
#